data_AF-A0A2V6MBS2-F1
#
_entry.id   AF-A0A2V6MBS2-F1
#
_cell.length_a   1.000
_cell.length_b   1.000
_cell.length_c   1.000
_cell.angle_alpha   90.00
_cell.angle_beta   90.00
_cell.angle_gamma   90.00
#
_symmetry.space_group_name_H-M   'P 1'
#
loop_
_entity.id
_entity.type
_entity.pdbx_description
1 polymer ?
#
loop_
_entity_poly.entity_id
_entity_poly.type
_entity_poly.pdbx_seq_one_letter_code
_entity_poly.pdbx_strand_id
1 'polypeptide(L)'
;MIGWDRDGMPSQFAMIVRSSETLAGYCGFFHHEVDGKMEIEIGYRLDSVFWNRGLATEAARTVRDHGFRDLKLEYVISLIHPENHPSRRVAEKNGMIQERETTFRGFPTFVFAITRQRWLQLGCGAE
;
A
#
# COMPACT_ATOMS: atom_id res chain seq x y z
N MET A 1 -10.85 8.02 21.36
CA MET A 1 -9.38 7.90 21.36
C MET A 1 -8.97 7.65 19.92
N ILE A 2 -8.25 8.58 19.28
CA ILE A 2 -7.77 8.38 17.91
C ILE A 2 -6.64 7.35 18.00
N GLY A 3 -6.93 6.07 17.71
CA GLY A 3 -5.92 5.01 17.70
C GLY A 3 -5.02 5.18 16.50
N TRP A 4 -3.93 5.93 16.67
CA TRP A 4 -2.90 6.12 15.63
C TRP A 4 -1.97 4.90 15.54
N ASP A 5 -1.90 4.12 16.61
CA ASP A 5 -1.12 2.91 16.81
C ASP A 5 -2.03 1.71 17.14
N ARG A 6 -2.54 1.03 16.11
CA ARG A 6 -3.16 -0.29 16.32
C ARG A 6 -2.04 -1.32 16.36
N ASP A 7 -1.90 -2.02 17.48
CA ASP A 7 -0.87 -3.05 17.68
C ASP A 7 0.58 -2.54 17.49
N GLY A 8 0.82 -1.24 17.80
CA GLY A 8 2.13 -0.61 17.67
C GLY A 8 2.53 -0.22 16.23
N MET A 9 1.62 -0.30 15.27
CA MET A 9 1.86 0.11 13.88
C MET A 9 1.30 1.49 13.56
N PRO A 10 2.08 2.38 12.91
CA PRO A 10 1.56 3.66 12.46
C PRO A 10 0.46 3.44 11.41
N SER A 11 -0.65 4.16 11.55
CA SER A 11 -1.77 4.05 10.60
C SER A 11 -1.45 4.72 9.25
N GLN A 12 -1.81 5.98 9.05
CA GLN A 12 -1.70 6.66 7.75
C GLN A 12 -0.82 7.89 7.85
N PHE A 13 -0.09 8.17 6.77
CA PHE A 13 0.75 9.35 6.60
C PHE A 13 0.11 10.31 5.62
N ALA A 14 0.12 11.61 5.95
CA ALA A 14 -0.21 12.66 5.00
C ALA A 14 0.87 12.75 3.93
N MET A 15 0.45 12.83 2.67
CA MET A 15 1.34 13.06 1.53
C MET A 15 1.38 14.54 1.21
N ILE A 16 2.49 15.21 1.50
CA ILE A 16 2.71 16.63 1.17
C ILE A 16 3.65 16.75 -0.03
N VAL A 17 3.23 17.45 -1.07
CA VAL A 17 4.08 17.73 -2.23
C VAL A 17 5.10 18.80 -1.85
N ARG A 18 6.37 18.44 -1.79
CA ARG A 18 7.45 19.32 -1.32
C ARG A 18 7.52 20.67 -2.05
N SER A 19 7.28 20.69 -3.36
CA SER A 19 7.41 21.92 -4.16
C SER A 19 6.33 22.95 -3.90
N SER A 20 5.17 22.54 -3.39
CA SER A 20 4.00 23.40 -3.22
C SER A 20 3.42 23.38 -1.81
N GLU A 21 4.01 22.60 -0.91
CA GLU A 21 3.54 22.34 0.46
C GLU A 21 2.07 21.92 0.54
N THR A 22 1.54 21.36 -0.57
CA THR A 22 0.12 21.03 -0.69
C THR A 22 -0.12 19.59 -0.26
N LEU A 23 -1.18 19.39 0.51
CA LEU A 23 -1.68 18.05 0.83
C LEU A 23 -2.21 17.38 -0.44
N ALA A 24 -1.51 16.36 -0.91
CA ALA A 24 -1.92 15.55 -2.06
C ALA A 24 -2.88 14.42 -1.69
N GLY A 25 -2.87 13.98 -0.43
CA GLY A 25 -3.67 12.84 0.03
C GLY A 25 -2.99 12.09 1.16
N TYR A 26 -3.16 10.76 1.19
CA TYR A 26 -2.58 9.91 2.22
C TYR A 26 -2.10 8.57 1.65
N CYS A 27 -1.15 7.96 2.37
CA CYS A 27 -0.70 6.59 2.17
C CYS A 27 -0.30 5.98 3.50
N GLY A 28 -0.52 4.68 3.71
CA GLY A 28 -0.12 4.02 4.94
C GLY A 28 -0.75 2.64 5.09
N PHE A 29 -0.77 2.18 6.33
CA PHE A 29 -1.24 0.86 6.70
C PHE A 29 -2.71 0.87 7.13
N PHE A 30 -3.45 -0.13 6.64
CA PHE A 30 -4.82 -0.44 7.03
C PHE A 30 -4.89 -1.86 7.58
N HIS A 31 -5.64 -2.06 8.64
CA HIS A 31 -5.89 -3.40 9.20
C HIS A 31 -7.28 -3.85 8.76
N HIS A 32 -7.33 -4.94 8.00
CA HIS A 32 -8.58 -5.48 7.46
C HIS A 32 -8.68 -6.95 7.77
N GLU A 33 -9.86 -7.38 8.22
CA GLU A 33 -10.21 -8.78 8.17
C GLU A 33 -10.61 -9.11 6.73
N VAL A 34 -9.89 -10.04 6.10
CA VAL A 34 -10.12 -10.52 4.74
C VAL A 34 -10.16 -12.04 4.81
N ASP A 35 -11.28 -12.63 4.39
CA ASP A 35 -11.48 -14.09 4.40
C ASP A 35 -11.22 -14.73 5.78
N GLY A 36 -11.60 -14.04 6.87
CA GLY A 36 -11.41 -14.52 8.25
C GLY A 36 -9.99 -14.37 8.80
N LYS A 37 -9.09 -13.69 8.08
CA LYS A 37 -7.71 -13.41 8.51
C LYS A 37 -7.48 -11.90 8.61
N MET A 38 -6.81 -11.47 9.68
CA MET A 38 -6.32 -10.09 9.78
C MET A 38 -5.13 -9.89 8.84
N GLU A 39 -5.29 -8.98 7.88
CA GLU A 39 -4.29 -8.59 6.90
C GLU A 39 -3.90 -7.12 7.09
N ILE A 40 -2.64 -6.82 6.77
CA ILE A 40 -2.11 -5.46 6.75
C ILE A 40 -2.05 -5.01 5.29
N GLU A 41 -2.88 -4.03 4.96
CA GLU A 41 -2.95 -3.41 3.65
C GLU A 41 -2.06 -2.16 3.57
N ILE A 42 -1.33 -1.99 2.46
CA ILE A 42 -0.82 -0.69 2.02
C ILE A 42 -1.87 -0.04 1.12
N GLY A 43 -2.48 1.03 1.62
CA GLY A 43 -3.48 1.82 0.90
C GLY A 43 -2.99 3.23 0.59
N TYR A 44 -3.52 3.81 -0.47
CA TYR A 44 -3.24 5.19 -0.88
C TYR A 44 -4.45 5.83 -1.53
N ARG A 45 -4.60 7.13 -1.32
CA ARG A 45 -5.58 7.95 -2.02
C ARG A 45 -5.01 9.34 -2.20
N LEU A 46 -5.06 9.83 -3.43
CA LEU A 46 -4.64 11.17 -3.79
C LEU A 46 -5.81 11.92 -4.41
N ASP A 47 -5.81 13.25 -4.26
CA ASP A 47 -6.67 14.12 -5.05
C ASP A 47 -6.35 13.96 -6.55
N SER A 48 -7.38 14.06 -7.39
CA SER A 48 -7.29 13.82 -8.82
C SER A 48 -6.32 14.77 -9.54
N VAL A 49 -6.11 15.98 -9.02
CA VAL A 49 -5.14 16.91 -9.59
C VAL A 49 -3.70 16.39 -9.51
N PHE A 50 -3.41 15.46 -8.60
CA PHE A 50 -2.09 14.86 -8.39
C PHE A 50 -1.92 13.48 -9.06
N TRP A 51 -2.94 12.96 -9.74
CA TRP A 51 -2.85 11.68 -10.44
C TRP A 51 -1.86 11.72 -11.61
N ASN A 52 -1.40 10.54 -12.03
CA ASN A 52 -0.47 10.34 -13.16
C ASN A 52 0.90 11.02 -13.03
N ARG A 53 1.29 11.45 -11.81
CA ARG A 53 2.60 12.06 -11.51
C ARG A 53 3.59 11.11 -10.83
N GLY A 54 3.24 9.83 -10.67
CA GLY A 54 4.06 8.83 -9.96
C GLY A 54 4.01 8.91 -8.43
N LEU A 55 3.37 9.93 -7.85
CA LEU A 55 3.32 10.18 -6.41
C LEU A 55 2.75 9.00 -5.58
N ALA A 56 1.70 8.35 -6.07
CA ALA A 56 1.12 7.18 -5.39
C ALA A 56 2.12 6.01 -5.34
N THR A 57 2.89 5.78 -6.41
CA THR A 57 3.92 4.74 -6.45
C THR A 57 5.07 5.05 -5.51
N GLU A 58 5.54 6.30 -5.49
CA GLU A 58 6.59 6.74 -4.57
C GLU A 58 6.17 6.55 -3.10
N ALA A 59 4.95 6.98 -2.77
CA ALA A 59 4.42 6.82 -1.42
C ALA A 59 4.24 5.35 -1.03
N ALA A 60 3.64 4.52 -1.91
CA ALA A 60 3.45 3.11 -1.65
C ALA A 60 4.76 2.35 -1.44
N ARG A 61 5.81 2.68 -2.20
CA ARG A 61 7.17 2.12 -2.01
C ARG A 61 7.78 2.55 -0.69
N THR A 62 7.66 3.82 -0.35
CA THR A 62 8.17 4.35 0.93
C THR A 62 7.52 3.65 2.12
N VAL A 63 6.19 3.51 2.09
CA VAL A 63 5.44 2.79 3.14
C VAL A 63 5.82 1.31 3.18
N ARG A 64 5.91 0.63 2.03
CA ARG A 64 6.36 -0.77 1.94
C ARG A 64 7.75 -0.95 2.55
N ASP A 65 8.70 -0.12 2.16
CA ASP A 65 10.08 -0.22 2.61
C ASP A 65 10.17 0.02 4.12
N HIS A 66 9.41 0.99 4.65
CA HIS A 66 9.28 1.18 6.10
C HIS A 66 8.69 -0.05 6.81
N GLY A 67 7.62 -0.63 6.27
CA GLY A 67 6.99 -1.84 6.82
C GLY A 67 7.95 -3.03 6.91
N PHE A 68 8.76 -3.26 5.88
CA PHE A 68 9.69 -4.39 5.86
C PHE A 68 11.01 -4.12 6.57
N ARG A 69 11.56 -2.92 6.45
CA ARG A 69 12.85 -2.56 7.05
C ARG A 69 12.71 -2.29 8.54
N ASP A 70 11.74 -1.48 8.93
CA ASP A 70 11.66 -0.91 10.27
C ASP A 70 10.65 -1.67 11.14
N LEU A 71 9.47 -1.97 10.60
CA LEU A 71 8.41 -2.71 11.31
C LEU A 71 8.56 -4.24 11.24
N LYS A 72 9.51 -4.73 10.44
CA LYS A 72 9.81 -6.17 10.25
C LYS A 72 8.59 -7.00 9.85
N LEU A 73 7.67 -6.42 9.08
CA LEU A 73 6.57 -7.17 8.49
C LEU A 73 7.12 -8.25 7.56
N GLU A 74 6.47 -9.41 7.49
CA GLU A 74 6.85 -10.46 6.55
C GLU A 74 6.00 -10.45 5.28
N TYR A 75 4.82 -9.83 5.33
CA TYR A 75 3.81 -9.85 4.29
C TYR A 75 2.88 -8.64 4.40
N VAL A 76 2.53 -8.05 3.26
CA VAL A 76 1.53 -6.97 3.16
C VAL A 76 0.71 -7.12 1.88
N ILE A 77 -0.52 -6.61 1.90
CA ILE A 77 -1.45 -6.67 0.76
C ILE A 77 -1.85 -5.28 0.26
N SER A 78 -2.53 -5.22 -0.89
CA SER A 78 -3.37 -4.10 -1.33
C SER A 78 -4.67 -4.67 -1.89
N LEU A 79 -5.79 -4.14 -1.44
CA LEU A 79 -7.13 -4.55 -1.85
C LEU A 79 -7.60 -3.63 -2.97
N ILE A 80 -7.77 -4.16 -4.18
CA ILE A 80 -8.00 -3.34 -5.36
C ILE A 80 -9.18 -3.89 -6.15
N HIS A 81 -10.18 -3.03 -6.40
CA HIS A 81 -11.29 -3.38 -7.29
C HIS A 81 -10.77 -3.75 -8.70
N PRO A 82 -11.27 -4.82 -9.35
CA PRO A 82 -10.76 -5.29 -10.65
C PRO A 82 -10.64 -4.20 -11.72
N GLU A 83 -11.64 -3.32 -11.79
CA GLU A 83 -11.71 -2.19 -12.74
C GLU A 83 -10.78 -1.01 -12.41
N ASN A 84 -10.15 -0.99 -11.23
CA ASN A 84 -9.24 0.08 -10.84
C ASN A 84 -7.83 -0.14 -11.39
N HIS A 85 -7.70 -0.07 -12.72
CA HIS A 85 -6.43 -0.22 -13.43
C HIS A 85 -5.32 0.73 -12.97
N PRO A 86 -5.58 2.00 -12.59
CA PRO A 86 -4.54 2.87 -12.02
C PRO A 86 -3.94 2.30 -10.73
N SER A 87 -4.78 1.85 -9.79
CA SER A 87 -4.31 1.27 -8.53
C SER A 87 -3.57 -0.05 -8.74
N ARG A 88 -4.07 -0.93 -9.63
CA ARG A 88 -3.39 -2.18 -10.02
C ARG A 88 -1.96 -1.91 -10.50
N ARG A 89 -1.78 -0.91 -11.38
CA ARG A 89 -0.46 -0.50 -11.87
C ARG A 89 0.45 0.04 -10.77
N VAL A 90 -0.11 0.73 -9.76
CA VAL A 90 0.68 1.19 -8.61
C VAL A 90 1.14 -0.01 -7.78
N ALA A 91 0.27 -1.00 -7.51
CA ALA A 91 0.62 -2.22 -6.78
C ALA A 91 1.71 -3.03 -7.51
N GLU A 92 1.57 -3.22 -8.82
CA GLU A 92 2.60 -3.87 -9.67
C GLU A 92 3.94 -3.14 -9.59
N LYS A 93 3.94 -1.81 -9.73
CA LYS A 93 5.16 -0.99 -9.58
C LYS A 93 5.71 -1.01 -8.15
N ASN A 94 4.88 -1.30 -7.16
CA ASN A 94 5.28 -1.55 -5.78
C ASN A 94 5.85 -2.95 -5.56
N GLY A 95 6.00 -3.75 -6.63
CA GLY A 95 6.56 -5.11 -6.59
C GLY A 95 5.56 -6.16 -6.13
N MET A 96 4.28 -5.80 -5.99
CA MET A 96 3.21 -6.70 -5.58
C MET A 96 2.70 -7.48 -6.79
N ILE A 97 2.27 -8.71 -6.55
CA ILE A 97 1.62 -9.56 -7.55
C ILE A 97 0.16 -9.79 -7.16
N GLN A 98 -0.73 -9.93 -8.14
CA GLN A 98 -2.08 -10.39 -7.87
C GLN A 98 -1.99 -11.84 -7.38
N GLU A 99 -2.29 -12.06 -6.11
CA GLU A 99 -2.17 -13.37 -5.47
C GLU A 99 -3.48 -14.14 -5.54
N ARG A 100 -4.61 -13.45 -5.32
CA ARG A 100 -5.95 -14.04 -5.30
C ARG A 100 -7.05 -13.03 -5.57
N GLU A 101 -8.26 -13.54 -5.79
CA GLU A 101 -9.50 -12.77 -5.84
C GLU A 101 -10.33 -13.06 -4.59
N THR A 102 -11.06 -12.06 -4.09
CA THR A 102 -11.93 -12.17 -2.92
C THR A 102 -13.15 -11.24 -3.06
N THR A 103 -14.09 -11.35 -2.13
CA THR A 103 -15.16 -10.36 -1.94
C THR A 103 -14.87 -9.56 -0.68
N PHE A 104 -14.45 -8.32 -0.83
CA PHE A 104 -14.21 -7.42 0.29
C PHE A 104 -15.34 -6.40 0.39
N ARG A 105 -16.02 -6.37 1.55
CA ARG A 105 -17.16 -5.46 1.82
C ARG A 105 -18.27 -5.52 0.77
N GLY A 106 -18.52 -6.71 0.21
CA GLY A 106 -19.55 -6.94 -0.81
C GLY A 106 -19.13 -6.63 -2.25
N PHE A 107 -17.87 -6.28 -2.49
CA PHE A 107 -17.36 -5.99 -3.83
C PHE A 107 -16.29 -6.99 -4.29
N PRO A 108 -16.26 -7.36 -5.58
CA PRO A 108 -15.16 -8.14 -6.13
C PRO A 108 -13.87 -7.36 -5.96
N THR A 109 -12.83 -8.03 -5.48
CA THR A 109 -11.57 -7.40 -5.08
C THR A 109 -10.41 -8.32 -5.42
N PHE A 110 -9.39 -7.79 -6.09
CA PHE A 110 -8.11 -8.44 -6.23
C PHE A 110 -7.23 -8.15 -5.02
N VAL A 111 -6.63 -9.19 -4.46
CA VAL A 111 -5.61 -9.07 -3.42
C VAL A 111 -4.24 -9.09 -4.10
N PHE A 112 -3.60 -7.93 -4.13
CA PHE A 112 -2.19 -7.83 -4.49
C PHE A 112 -1.34 -8.02 -3.25
N ALA A 113 -0.22 -8.73 -3.35
CA ALA A 113 0.61 -9.05 -2.20
C ALA A 113 2.10 -8.99 -2.52
N ILE A 114 2.90 -8.73 -1.49
CA ILE A 114 4.36 -8.86 -1.53
C ILE A 114 4.88 -9.37 -0.19
N THR A 115 5.89 -10.24 -0.24
CA THR A 115 6.62 -10.73 0.93
C THR A 115 7.90 -9.93 1.15
N ARG A 116 8.38 -9.91 2.39
CA ARG A 116 9.69 -9.32 2.72
C ARG A 116 10.83 -9.98 1.96
N GLN A 117 10.76 -11.31 1.75
CA GLN A 117 11.73 -12.03 0.92
C GLN A 117 11.77 -11.49 -0.52
N ARG A 118 10.60 -11.29 -1.14
CA ARG A 118 10.53 -10.73 -2.50
C ARG A 118 11.06 -9.30 -2.54
N TRP A 119 10.73 -8.49 -1.54
CA TRP A 119 11.25 -7.13 -1.42
C TRP A 119 12.79 -7.09 -1.35
N LEU A 120 13.42 -7.96 -0.56
CA LEU A 120 14.88 -8.07 -0.49
C LEU A 120 15.50 -8.44 -1.85
N GLN A 121 14.85 -9.32 -2.62
CA GLN A 121 15.30 -9.68 -3.96
C GLN A 121 15.20 -8.52 -4.97
N LEU A 122 14.23 -7.62 -4.79
CA LEU A 122 14.11 -6.43 -5.64
C LEU A 122 15.23 -5.41 -5.36
N GLY A 123 15.74 -5.35 -4.12
CA GLY A 123 16.86 -4.49 -3.73
C GLY A 123 18.23 -5.01 -4.17
N CYS A 124 18.42 -6.33 -4.20
CA CYS A 124 19.69 -6.97 -4.60
C CYS A 124 19.99 -6.91 -6.11
N GLY A 125 19.05 -6.40 -6.93
CA GLY A 125 19.19 -6.27 -8.39
C GLY A 125 19.29 -4.83 -8.88
N ALA A 126 19.50 -3.86 -7.98
CA ALA A 126 19.56 -2.43 -8.28
C ALA A 126 20.95 -1.81 -8.09
N GLU A 127 22.00 -2.63 -8.03
CA GLU A 127 23.41 -2.21 -8.07
C GLU A 127 24.04 -2.52 -9.43
#